data_AF-A0A915KZW0-F1
#
_entry.id   AF-A0A915KZW0-F1
#
_cell.length_a   1.000
_cell.length_b   1.000
_cell.length_c   1.000
_cell.angle_alpha   90.00
_cell.angle_beta   90.00
_cell.angle_gamma   90.00
#
_symmetry.space_group_name_H-M   'P 1'
#
loop_
_entity.id
_entity.type
_entity.pdbx_description
1 polymer ?
#
loop_
_entity_poly.entity_id
_entity_poly.type
_entity_poly.pdbx_seq_one_letter_code
_entity_poly.pdbx_strand_id
1 'polypeptide(L)'
;MKSRTFAYFPMDQLCGYYKLIKSENFDEYMKKIGISWSLRTLGNTLKPSIEISSHGDGIYALTTRSTFKNSDINFRLGEQLDETTIDGRVFRTTFTFEDNKLIQRQVPINSGDKLSVITRERSGENMIATFVCEDVEAVRTYVVVEK
;
A
#
# COMPACT_ATOMS: atom_id res chain seq x y z
N MET A 1 -27.98 -23.64 18.61
CA MET A 1 -27.31 -23.09 17.40
C MET A 1 -26.99 -21.63 17.68
N LYS A 2 -25.72 -21.29 17.94
CA LYS A 2 -25.30 -19.88 18.02
C LYS A 2 -25.22 -19.36 16.59
N SER A 3 -26.13 -18.46 16.22
CA SER A 3 -26.05 -17.71 14.98
C SER A 3 -24.68 -17.03 14.91
N ARG A 4 -23.85 -17.42 13.94
CA ARG A 4 -22.61 -16.71 13.63
C ARG A 4 -23.02 -15.46 12.85
N THR A 5 -23.15 -14.35 13.55
CA THR A 5 -23.17 -13.03 12.91
C THR A 5 -21.80 -12.83 12.27
N PHE A 6 -21.70 -12.87 10.94
CA PHE A 6 -20.49 -12.41 10.26
C PHE A 6 -20.44 -10.89 10.42
N ALA A 7 -19.44 -10.39 11.14
CA ALA A 7 -19.17 -8.97 11.17
C ALA A 7 -18.79 -8.53 9.75
N TYR A 8 -19.57 -7.63 9.17
CA TYR A 8 -19.23 -6.99 7.91
C TYR A 8 -18.17 -5.92 8.20
N PHE A 9 -16.99 -6.07 7.61
CA PHE A 9 -15.96 -5.04 7.68
C PHE A 9 -15.94 -4.27 6.36
N PRO A 10 -16.20 -2.95 6.37
CA PRO A 10 -16.19 -2.13 5.15
C PRO A 10 -14.89 -2.19 4.33
N MET A 11 -13.78 -2.53 4.97
CA MET A 11 -12.48 -2.73 4.31
C MET A 11 -12.45 -3.96 3.40
N ASP A 12 -13.31 -4.96 3.62
CA ASP A 12 -13.32 -6.20 2.83
C ASP A 12 -13.61 -5.93 1.34
N GLN A 13 -14.22 -4.80 0.99
CA GLN A 13 -14.42 -4.37 -0.41
C GLN A 13 -13.10 -4.12 -1.17
N LEU A 14 -12.01 -3.84 -0.45
CA LEU A 14 -10.67 -3.71 -1.01
C LEU A 14 -9.90 -5.03 -1.04
N CYS A 15 -10.42 -6.11 -0.45
CA CYS A 15 -9.79 -7.42 -0.61
C CYS A 15 -9.82 -7.86 -2.08
N GLY A 16 -8.76 -8.52 -2.52
CA GLY A 16 -8.59 -8.96 -3.89
C GLY A 16 -7.14 -9.03 -4.33
N TYR A 17 -6.94 -9.53 -5.54
CA TYR A 17 -5.66 -9.58 -6.22
C TYR A 17 -5.65 -8.57 -7.36
N TYR A 18 -4.55 -7.82 -7.47
CA TYR A 18 -4.45 -6.63 -8.30
C TYR A 18 -3.14 -6.63 -9.10
N LYS A 19 -3.20 -6.24 -10.37
CA LYS A 19 -1.99 -6.07 -11.21
C LYS A 19 -1.86 -4.63 -11.68
N LEU A 20 -0.65 -4.08 -11.58
CA LEU A 20 -0.38 -2.72 -12.05
C LEU A 20 -0.59 -2.60 -13.56
N ILE A 21 -1.38 -1.61 -13.98
CA ILE A 21 -1.62 -1.30 -15.39
C ILE A 21 -1.19 0.11 -15.80
N LYS A 22 -1.18 1.06 -14.87
CA LYS A 22 -0.80 2.46 -15.15
C LYS A 22 -0.03 3.05 -13.96
N SER A 23 0.97 3.89 -14.26
CA SER A 23 1.80 4.54 -13.26
C SER A 23 2.12 5.96 -13.72
N GLU A 24 1.82 6.95 -12.89
CA GLU A 24 1.92 8.38 -13.20
C GLU A 24 2.73 9.07 -12.09
N ASN A 25 3.70 9.90 -12.48
CA ASN A 25 4.56 10.69 -11.59
C ASN A 25 5.34 9.90 -10.51
N PHE A 26 5.42 8.57 -10.62
CA PHE A 26 6.01 7.71 -9.60
C PHE A 26 7.53 7.92 -9.42
N ASP A 27 8.25 8.33 -10.48
CA ASP A 27 9.68 8.68 -10.38
C ASP A 27 9.91 9.90 -9.47
N GLU A 28 9.13 10.97 -9.65
CA GLU A 28 9.26 12.17 -8.82
C GLU A 28 8.87 11.88 -7.38
N TYR A 29 7.83 11.06 -7.13
CA TYR A 29 7.53 10.58 -5.79
C TYR A 29 8.70 9.81 -5.18
N MET A 30 9.26 8.82 -5.89
CA MET A 30 10.40 8.04 -5.40
C MET A 30 11.63 8.92 -5.11
N LYS A 31 11.88 9.92 -5.96
CA LYS A 31 12.95 10.90 -5.78
C LYS A 31 12.71 11.75 -4.55
N LYS A 32 11.47 12.22 -4.34
CA LYS A 32 11.07 13.04 -3.20
C LYS A 32 11.30 12.32 -1.87
N ILE A 33 10.95 11.03 -1.78
CA ILE A 33 11.18 10.20 -0.59
C ILE A 33 12.64 9.71 -0.43
N GLY A 34 13.55 10.12 -1.31
CA GLY A 34 14.99 9.84 -1.18
C GLY A 34 15.51 8.57 -1.86
N ILE A 35 14.73 7.90 -2.72
CA ILE A 35 15.21 6.72 -3.46
C ILE A 35 16.29 7.14 -4.47
N SER A 36 17.40 6.41 -4.53
CA SER A 36 18.50 6.64 -5.48
C SER A 36 18.07 6.46 -6.93
N TRP A 37 18.68 7.20 -7.86
CA TRP A 37 18.31 7.18 -9.28
C TRP A 37 18.28 5.77 -9.89
N SER A 38 19.26 4.92 -9.56
CA SER A 38 19.31 3.53 -10.04
C SER A 38 18.11 2.70 -9.58
N LEU A 39 17.72 2.81 -8.31
CA LEU A 39 16.55 2.11 -7.77
C LEU A 39 15.23 2.66 -8.35
N ARG A 40 15.17 3.96 -8.67
CA ARG A 40 14.00 4.54 -9.31
C ARG A 40 13.81 4.04 -10.74
N THR A 41 14.89 4.02 -11.53
CA THR A 41 14.86 3.48 -12.89
C THR A 41 14.34 2.04 -12.89
N LEU A 42 14.85 1.20 -11.98
CA LEU A 42 14.34 -0.15 -11.82
C LEU A 42 12.86 -0.15 -11.38
N GLY A 43 12.52 0.60 -10.33
CA GLY A 43 11.16 0.69 -9.77
C GLY A 43 10.07 1.08 -10.77
N ASN A 44 10.38 1.96 -11.73
CA ASN A 44 9.46 2.39 -12.78
C ASN A 44 9.22 1.32 -13.86
N THR A 45 10.16 0.39 -14.07
CA THR A 45 10.01 -0.70 -15.04
C THR A 45 9.24 -1.90 -14.47
N LEU A 46 9.18 -2.01 -13.14
CA LEU A 46 8.49 -3.09 -12.46
C LEU A 46 6.96 -2.95 -12.54
N LYS A 47 6.31 -4.09 -12.78
CA LYS A 47 4.85 -4.24 -12.72
C LYS A 47 4.47 -5.13 -11.53
N PRO A 48 4.50 -4.61 -10.29
CA PRO A 48 4.13 -5.38 -9.12
C PRO A 48 2.67 -5.81 -9.16
N SER A 49 2.39 -6.94 -8.53
CA SER A 49 1.04 -7.32 -8.12
C SER A 49 0.85 -7.07 -6.62
N ILE A 50 -0.38 -6.74 -6.25
CA ILE A 50 -0.79 -6.50 -4.87
C ILE A 50 -1.91 -7.50 -4.54
N GLU A 51 -1.85 -8.10 -3.37
CA GLU A 51 -2.93 -8.87 -2.78
C GLU A 51 -3.30 -8.24 -1.45
N ILE A 52 -4.59 -7.99 -1.25
CA ILE A 52 -5.16 -7.57 0.02
C ILE A 52 -6.10 -8.68 0.46
N SER A 53 -5.84 -9.28 1.63
CA SER A 53 -6.64 -10.38 2.16
C SER A 53 -7.07 -10.13 3.60
N SER A 54 -8.26 -10.60 3.95
CA SER A 54 -8.73 -10.66 5.34
C SER A 54 -8.40 -12.03 5.92
N HIS A 55 -7.79 -12.06 7.10
CA HIS A 55 -7.51 -13.27 7.86
C HIS A 55 -8.57 -13.56 8.93
N GLY A 56 -9.66 -12.77 8.94
CA GLY A 56 -10.66 -12.78 10.01
C GLY A 56 -10.21 -11.96 11.22
N ASP A 57 -11.15 -11.77 12.16
CA ASP A 57 -10.93 -11.07 13.42
C ASP A 57 -10.34 -9.65 13.28
N GLY A 58 -10.58 -8.97 12.15
CA GLY A 58 -10.04 -7.63 11.85
C GLY A 58 -8.55 -7.59 11.50
N ILE A 59 -7.94 -8.74 11.18
CA ILE A 59 -6.56 -8.83 10.69
C ILE A 59 -6.58 -8.85 9.17
N TYR A 60 -5.76 -7.99 8.57
CA TYR A 60 -5.56 -7.89 7.13
C TYR A 60 -4.10 -8.15 6.77
N ALA A 61 -3.88 -8.62 5.55
CA ALA A 61 -2.55 -8.68 4.94
C ALA A 61 -2.51 -7.84 3.66
N LEU A 62 -1.43 -7.07 3.50
CA LEU A 62 -1.04 -6.41 2.27
C LEU A 62 0.23 -7.07 1.75
N THR A 63 0.06 -7.85 0.69
CA THR A 63 1.11 -8.61 0.03
C THR A 63 1.47 -7.94 -1.29
N THR A 64 2.73 -7.55 -1.46
CA THR A 64 3.25 -7.04 -2.73
C THR A 64 4.24 -8.04 -3.31
N ARG A 65 4.12 -8.31 -4.61
CA ARG A 65 5.01 -9.21 -5.35
C ARG A 65 5.56 -8.54 -6.60
N SER A 66 6.88 -8.58 -6.79
CA SER A 66 7.56 -8.14 -8.00
C SER A 66 8.83 -8.95 -8.23
N THR A 67 9.46 -8.80 -9.40
CA THR A 67 10.75 -9.45 -9.72
C THR A 67 11.93 -8.91 -8.90
N PHE A 68 11.73 -7.84 -8.13
CA PHE A 68 12.79 -7.19 -7.35
C PHE A 68 12.51 -7.22 -5.84
N LYS A 69 11.35 -6.69 -5.41
CA LYS A 69 10.97 -6.63 -4.00
C LYS A 69 9.62 -7.30 -3.77
N ASN A 70 9.58 -8.18 -2.79
CA ASN A 70 8.38 -8.77 -2.23
C ASN A 70 8.21 -8.26 -0.80
N SER A 71 6.96 -8.04 -0.38
CA SER A 71 6.64 -7.68 1.01
C SER A 71 5.33 -8.32 1.42
N ASP A 72 5.23 -8.67 2.70
CA ASP A 72 4.03 -9.18 3.34
C ASP A 72 3.86 -8.43 4.65
N ILE A 73 2.81 -7.60 4.72
CA ILE A 73 2.52 -6.77 5.90
C ILE A 73 1.20 -7.24 6.47
N ASN A 74 1.22 -7.81 7.67
CA ASN A 74 0.01 -8.08 8.44
C ASN A 74 -0.29 -6.87 9.33
N PHE A 75 -1.53 -6.41 9.33
CA PHE A 75 -1.93 -5.22 10.08
C PHE A 75 -3.35 -5.33 10.61
N ARG A 76 -3.62 -4.55 11.66
CA ARG A 76 -4.95 -4.21 12.15
C ARG A 76 -5.15 -2.72 11.95
N LEU A 77 -6.37 -2.30 11.66
CA LEU A 77 -6.68 -0.87 11.50
C LEU A 77 -6.46 -0.15 12.83
N GLY A 78 -5.78 1.01 12.79
CA GLY A 78 -5.46 1.84 13.95
C GLY A 78 -4.24 1.38 14.76
N GLU A 79 -3.68 0.21 14.49
CA GLU A 79 -2.48 -0.28 15.17
C GLU A 79 -1.20 0.16 14.45
N GLN A 80 -0.17 0.47 15.24
CA GLN A 80 1.15 0.84 14.73
C GLN A 80 2.01 -0.41 14.55
N LEU A 81 2.76 -0.44 13.44
CA LEU A 81 3.80 -1.44 13.19
C LEU A 81 5.07 -0.75 12.69
N ASP A 82 6.21 -1.36 12.99
CA ASP A 82 7.49 -0.91 12.45
C ASP A 82 7.74 -1.57 11.09
N GLU A 83 8.06 -0.77 10.09
CA GLU A 83 8.29 -1.20 8.71
C GLU A 83 9.71 -0.78 8.27
N THR A 84 10.50 -1.73 7.80
CA THR A 84 11.82 -1.46 7.20
C THR A 84 11.74 -1.59 5.69
N THR A 85 12.06 -0.52 4.96
CA THR A 85 12.11 -0.54 3.50
C THR A 85 13.40 -1.19 2.99
N ILE A 86 13.46 -1.53 1.70
CA ILE A 86 14.59 -2.30 1.13
C ILE A 86 15.89 -1.50 1.14
N ASP A 87 15.78 -0.19 1.13
CA ASP A 87 16.86 0.77 1.20
C ASP A 87 17.20 1.18 2.64
N GLY A 88 16.68 0.46 3.64
CA GLY A 88 17.10 0.58 5.04
C GLY A 88 16.40 1.67 5.85
N ARG A 89 15.47 2.43 5.25
CA ARG A 89 14.66 3.41 5.99
C ARG A 89 13.66 2.69 6.89
N VAL A 90 13.44 3.23 8.08
CA VAL A 90 12.57 2.62 9.10
C VAL A 90 11.43 3.57 9.39
N PHE A 91 10.22 3.04 9.33
CA PHE A 91 8.99 3.79 9.50
C PHE A 91 8.15 3.18 10.62
N ARG A 92 7.43 4.04 11.31
CA ARG A 92 6.24 3.67 12.08
C ARG A 92 5.02 3.84 11.19
N THR A 93 4.45 2.72 10.80
CA THR A 93 3.33 2.66 9.86
C THR A 93 2.02 2.42 10.60
N THR A 94 0.98 3.15 10.22
CA THR A 94 -0.41 2.90 10.68
C THR A 94 -1.31 2.79 9.47
N PHE A 95 -2.21 1.81 9.50
CA PHE A 95 -3.26 1.65 8.51
C PHE A 95 -4.60 2.11 9.11
N THR A 96 -5.31 3.00 8.43
CA THR A 96 -6.69 3.37 8.77
C THR A 96 -7.60 3.19 7.57
N PHE A 97 -8.90 3.07 7.81
CA PHE A 97 -9.90 2.94 6.75
C PHE A 97 -11.01 3.96 6.96
N GLU A 98 -11.00 5.01 6.15
CA GLU A 98 -11.86 6.19 6.27
C GLU A 98 -12.33 6.59 4.87
N ASP A 99 -13.59 7.01 4.73
CA ASP A 99 -14.18 7.43 3.45
C ASP A 99 -13.99 6.44 2.28
N ASN A 100 -14.08 5.14 2.58
CA ASN A 100 -13.83 4.02 1.65
C ASN A 100 -12.40 3.94 1.11
N LYS A 101 -11.43 4.57 1.79
CA LYS A 101 -10.01 4.54 1.44
C LYS A 101 -9.20 3.86 2.52
N LEU A 102 -8.36 2.91 2.13
CA LEU A 102 -7.29 2.42 2.99
C LEU A 102 -6.14 3.41 2.97
N ILE A 103 -5.84 4.01 4.11
CA ILE A 103 -4.77 4.99 4.29
C ILE A 103 -3.62 4.30 5.02
N GLN A 104 -2.48 4.18 4.36
CA GLN A 104 -1.22 3.75 4.95
C GLN A 104 -0.37 4.98 5.21
N ARG A 105 -0.16 5.33 6.48
CA ARG A 105 0.67 6.47 6.89
C ARG A 105 2.00 5.99 7.43
N GLN A 106 3.09 6.29 6.74
CA GLN A 106 4.45 5.86 7.06
C GLN A 106 5.26 7.02 7.66
N VAL A 107 5.40 7.05 8.98
CA VAL A 107 6.15 8.09 9.70
C VAL A 107 7.62 7.69 9.82
N PRO A 108 8.57 8.49 9.32
CA PRO A 108 9.99 8.16 9.43
C PRO A 108 10.44 8.16 10.90
N ILE A 109 11.26 7.18 11.27
CA ILE A 109 11.93 7.16 12.59
C ILE A 109 13.24 7.96 12.55
N ASN A 110 13.97 7.88 11.44
CA ASN A 110 15.26 8.54 11.29
C ASN A 110 15.11 9.99 10.81
N SER A 111 15.97 10.87 11.34
CA SER A 111 16.05 12.26 10.89
C SER A 111 16.53 12.33 9.44
N GLY A 112 15.78 13.05 8.59
CA GLY A 112 16.08 13.23 7.17
C GLY A 112 15.22 12.40 6.23
N ASP A 113 14.62 11.31 6.72
CA ASP A 113 13.58 10.58 5.99
C ASP A 113 12.26 11.35 6.02
N LYS A 114 11.40 11.10 5.02
CA LYS A 114 10.15 11.86 4.82
C LYS A 114 8.92 11.03 5.11
N LEU A 115 7.90 11.69 5.66
CA LEU A 115 6.55 11.15 5.78
C LEU A 115 6.03 10.77 4.40
N SER A 116 5.50 9.56 4.28
CA SER A 116 4.74 9.13 3.11
C SER A 116 3.33 8.72 3.50
N VAL A 117 2.37 9.08 2.66
CA VAL A 117 0.98 8.64 2.78
C VAL A 117 0.59 7.93 1.48
N ILE A 118 0.10 6.71 1.61
CA ILE A 118 -0.37 5.90 0.49
C ILE A 118 -1.84 5.61 0.73
N THR A 119 -2.71 6.13 -0.13
CA THR A 119 -4.15 5.85 -0.10
C THR A 119 -4.50 4.84 -1.17
N ARG A 120 -5.41 3.91 -0.86
CA ARG A 120 -5.92 2.91 -1.81
C ARG A 120 -7.43 2.90 -1.76
N GLU A 121 -8.06 3.04 -2.91
CA GLU A 121 -9.53 3.06 -3.02
C GLU A 121 -10.00 2.27 -4.25
N ARG A 122 -11.21 1.73 -4.15
CA ARG A 122 -11.86 1.08 -5.29
C ARG A 122 -12.43 2.11 -6.24
N SER A 123 -12.20 1.90 -7.54
CA SER A 123 -12.79 2.67 -8.62
C SER A 123 -13.24 1.71 -9.73
N GLY A 124 -14.46 1.19 -9.61
CA GLY A 124 -14.99 0.15 -10.49
C GLY A 124 -14.15 -1.14 -10.42
N GLU A 125 -13.70 -1.63 -11.57
CA GLU A 125 -12.83 -2.82 -11.69
C GLU A 125 -11.36 -2.55 -11.33
N ASN A 126 -11.05 -1.31 -10.94
CA ASN A 126 -9.70 -0.90 -10.59
C ASN A 126 -9.55 -0.61 -9.08
N MET A 127 -8.31 -0.67 -8.62
CA MET A 127 -7.84 -0.02 -7.40
C MET A 127 -6.90 1.11 -7.78
N ILE A 128 -7.19 2.32 -7.29
CA ILE A 128 -6.31 3.48 -7.42
C ILE A 128 -5.47 3.58 -6.16
N ALA A 129 -4.15 3.63 -6.31
CA ALA A 129 -3.21 3.90 -5.24
C ALA A 129 -2.56 5.27 -5.46
N THR A 130 -2.78 6.21 -4.53
CA THR A 130 -2.19 7.54 -4.57
C THR A 130 -1.12 7.65 -3.50
N PHE A 131 0.08 8.07 -3.91
CA PHE A 131 1.28 8.18 -3.10
C PHE A 131 1.61 9.66 -2.93
N VAL A 132 1.64 10.15 -1.70
CA VAL A 132 1.88 11.56 -1.39
C VAL A 132 3.09 11.70 -0.48
N CYS A 133 3.99 12.61 -0.84
CA CYS A 133 5.10 13.06 0.01
C CYS A 133 5.30 14.56 -0.20
N GLU A 134 5.06 15.35 0.85
CA GLU A 134 5.04 16.83 0.80
C GLU A 134 4.13 17.33 -0.34
N ASP A 135 4.68 18.07 -1.30
CA ASP A 135 4.00 18.64 -2.48
C ASP A 135 3.95 17.70 -3.69
N VAL A 136 4.47 16.47 -3.59
CA VAL A 136 4.51 15.51 -4.71
C VAL A 136 3.46 14.43 -4.53
N GLU A 137 2.66 14.24 -5.58
CA GLU A 137 1.67 13.18 -5.71
C GLU A 137 1.98 12.28 -6.90
N ALA A 138 1.88 10.97 -6.72
CA ALA A 138 1.93 9.97 -7.77
C ALA A 138 0.73 9.04 -7.71
N VAL A 139 0.28 8.56 -8.86
CA VAL A 139 -0.90 7.68 -8.96
C VAL A 139 -0.52 6.40 -9.68
N ARG A 140 -0.91 5.26 -9.10
CA ARG A 140 -0.81 3.95 -9.73
C ARG A 140 -2.18 3.31 -9.81
N THR A 141 -2.56 2.87 -11.00
CA THR A 141 -3.82 2.16 -11.25
C THR A 141 -3.54 0.68 -11.38
N TYR A 142 -4.30 -0.12 -10.65
CA TYR A 142 -4.25 -1.57 -10.71
C TYR A 142 -5.61 -2.13 -11.12
N VAL A 143 -5.60 -3.14 -11.96
CA VAL A 143 -6.82 -3.88 -12.33
C VAL A 143 -6.99 -5.08 -11.41
N VAL A 144 -8.23 -5.39 -11.02
CA VAL A 144 -8.55 -6.66 -10.34
C VAL A 144 -8.25 -7.81 -11.26
N VAL A 145 -7.73 -8.89 -10.67
CA VAL A 145 -7.57 -10.17 -11.35
C VAL A 145 -8.24 -11.22 -10.48
N GLU A 146 -9.26 -11.88 -11.04
CA GLU A 146 -9.84 -13.07 -10.43
C GLU A 146 -8.78 -14.17 -10.43
N LYS A 147 -8.54 -14.79 -9.26
CA LYS A 147 -7.66 -15.94 -9.12
C LYS A 147 -8.43 -17.23 -9.38
#